data_AF-A0A8J9VRS5-F1
#
_entry.id   AF-A0A8J9VRS5-F1
#
_cell.length_a   1.000
_cell.length_b   1.000
_cell.length_c   1.000
_cell.angle_alpha   90.00
_cell.angle_beta   90.00
_cell.angle_gamma   90.00
#
_symmetry.space_group_name_H-M   'P 1'
#
loop_
_entity.id
_entity.type
_entity.pdbx_description
1 polymer ?
#
loop_
_entity_poly.entity_id
_entity_poly.type
_entity_poly.pdbx_seq_one_letter_code
_entity_poly.pdbx_strand_id
1 'polypeptide(L)'
;MDVEQQKNEKLASANVTPRESTGPLTNAVLHWLAHLICGSWEEVARAATVSRAKVSKLRRQYPDNRDEAAFQMLVHWRSSQAKGNDAFRDLATALESCGFNSVAKVLLRRKESGLLLRSPSLMETESKVDGSPEEGVLQIVHAESTTDTD
;
A
#
# COMPACT_ATOMS: atom_id res chain seq x y z
N MET A 1 -51.95 26.60 20.99
CA MET A 1 -50.76 27.01 21.74
C MET A 1 -50.58 26.02 22.88
N ASP A 2 -49.50 25.31 23.13
CA ASP A 2 -48.20 25.10 22.50
C ASP A 2 -47.52 24.12 23.45
N VAL A 3 -47.56 22.80 23.20
CA VAL A 3 -46.79 21.85 24.04
C VAL A 3 -46.24 20.64 23.25
N GLU A 4 -46.76 20.34 22.06
CA GLU A 4 -46.34 19.13 21.31
C GLU A 4 -45.26 19.36 20.24
N GLN A 5 -44.66 20.55 20.14
CA GLN A 5 -43.59 20.82 19.16
C GLN A 5 -42.17 20.78 19.74
N GLN A 6 -41.97 20.63 21.05
CA GLN A 6 -40.64 20.75 21.68
C GLN A 6 -39.94 19.41 21.99
N LYS A 7 -40.35 18.28 21.37
CA LYS A 7 -39.76 16.95 21.66
C LYS A 7 -39.11 16.26 20.47
N ASN A 8 -38.99 16.93 19.31
CA ASN A 8 -38.37 16.33 18.12
C ASN A 8 -37.02 16.95 17.70
N GLU A 9 -36.48 17.92 18.45
CA GLU A 9 -35.19 18.57 18.11
C GLU A 9 -33.96 18.00 18.85
N LYS A 10 -34.08 16.87 19.56
CA LYS A 10 -32.98 16.28 20.35
C LYS A 10 -32.51 14.91 19.86
N LEU A 11 -32.58 14.66 18.55
CA LEU A 11 -32.00 13.47 17.90
C LEU A 11 -30.97 13.79 16.81
N ALA A 12 -30.61 15.07 16.62
CA ALA A 12 -29.58 15.50 15.66
C ALA A 12 -28.16 15.61 16.28
N SER A 13 -27.79 14.73 17.21
CA SER A 13 -26.42 14.69 17.76
C SER A 13 -26.05 13.30 18.26
N ALA A 14 -26.10 12.32 17.36
CA ALA A 14 -25.35 11.09 17.53
C ALA A 14 -25.09 10.41 16.18
N ASN A 15 -24.76 11.20 15.13
CA ASN A 15 -23.95 10.62 14.07
C ASN A 15 -22.52 10.54 14.61
N VAL A 16 -22.28 9.56 15.48
CA VAL A 16 -20.94 9.07 15.76
C VAL A 16 -20.54 8.29 14.51
N THR A 17 -20.23 9.03 13.44
CA THR A 17 -19.36 8.49 12.41
C THR A 17 -18.09 8.07 13.15
N PRO A 18 -17.65 6.80 13.04
CA PRO A 18 -16.37 6.41 13.58
C PRO A 18 -15.40 7.42 13.02
N ARG A 19 -14.71 8.11 13.92
CA ARG A 19 -13.78 9.20 13.68
C ARG A 19 -12.73 8.70 12.70
N GLU A 20 -13.09 8.74 11.41
CA GLU A 20 -12.24 8.48 10.26
C GLU A 20 -11.13 9.47 10.47
N SER A 21 -10.02 8.97 11.02
CA SER A 21 -8.93 9.80 11.48
C SER A 21 -8.52 10.62 10.27
N THR A 22 -8.89 11.90 10.29
CA THR A 22 -8.76 12.87 9.21
C THR A 22 -7.29 13.22 9.09
N GLY A 23 -6.51 12.21 8.75
CA GLY A 23 -5.11 12.28 8.45
C GLY A 23 -4.92 11.80 7.02
N PRO A 24 -3.79 12.15 6.40
CA PRO A 24 -3.47 11.77 5.03
C PRO A 24 -3.53 10.26 4.79
N LEU A 25 -3.23 9.41 5.79
CA LEU A 25 -3.33 7.95 5.68
C LEU A 25 -4.59 7.39 6.37
N THR A 26 -5.60 7.02 5.57
CA THR A 26 -6.83 6.36 6.03
C THR A 26 -6.55 4.91 6.48
N ASN A 27 -7.43 4.34 7.30
CA ASN A 27 -7.30 2.95 7.74
C ASN A 27 -7.34 1.97 6.56
N ALA A 28 -8.10 2.26 5.50
CA ALA A 28 -8.13 1.44 4.29
C ALA A 28 -6.75 1.34 3.60
N VAL A 29 -6.00 2.44 3.53
CA VAL A 29 -4.64 2.44 2.98
C VAL A 29 -3.70 1.62 3.85
N LEU A 30 -3.80 1.77 5.18
CA LEU A 30 -2.98 1.00 6.11
C LEU A 30 -3.28 -0.49 6.03
N HIS A 31 -4.55 -0.88 5.87
CA HIS A 31 -4.96 -2.28 5.74
C HIS A 31 -4.47 -2.89 4.44
N TRP A 32 -4.55 -2.15 3.34
CA TRP A 32 -3.97 -2.55 2.05
C TRP A 32 -2.43 -2.72 2.16
N LEU A 33 -1.75 -1.78 2.81
CA LEU A 33 -0.30 -1.89 3.04
C LEU A 33 0.04 -3.09 3.93
N ALA A 34 -0.70 -3.29 5.02
CA ALA A 34 -0.52 -4.40 5.95
C ALA A 34 -0.56 -5.75 5.22
N HIS A 35 -1.53 -5.92 4.32
CA HIS A 35 -1.65 -7.12 3.50
C HIS A 35 -0.42 -7.37 2.61
N LEU A 36 0.15 -6.30 2.04
CA LEU A 36 1.33 -6.40 1.17
C LEU A 36 2.64 -6.64 1.94
N ILE A 37 2.75 -6.12 3.17
CA ILE A 37 3.98 -6.23 3.97
C ILE A 37 3.90 -7.32 5.04
N CYS A 38 2.78 -8.04 5.18
CA CYS A 38 2.56 -9.02 6.26
C CYS A 38 3.66 -10.09 6.36
N GLY A 39 4.37 -10.39 5.27
CA GLY A 39 5.53 -11.29 5.25
C GLY A 39 6.79 -10.71 5.91
N SER A 40 7.01 -9.41 5.80
CA SER A 40 8.22 -8.69 6.26
C SER A 40 7.90 -7.49 7.15
N TRP A 41 6.77 -7.54 7.86
CA TRP A 41 6.27 -6.40 8.62
C TRP A 41 7.22 -5.98 9.75
N GLU A 42 7.99 -6.91 10.33
CA GLU A 42 9.01 -6.61 11.35
C GLU A 42 10.18 -5.79 10.78
N GLU A 43 10.58 -6.06 9.53
CA GLU A 43 11.63 -5.33 8.83
C GLU A 43 11.14 -3.92 8.47
N VAL A 44 9.93 -3.83 7.93
CA VAL A 44 9.28 -2.55 7.62
C VAL A 44 9.08 -1.72 8.89
N ALA A 45 8.71 -2.35 10.01
CA ALA A 45 8.58 -1.65 11.29
C ALA A 45 9.90 -1.03 11.74
N ARG A 46 11.02 -1.74 11.55
CA ARG A 46 12.36 -1.21 11.86
C ARG A 46 12.74 -0.06 10.94
N ALA A 47 12.47 -0.17 9.64
CA ALA A 47 12.73 0.89 8.67
C ALA A 47 11.86 2.12 8.96
N ALA A 48 10.62 1.92 9.38
CA ALA A 48 9.70 2.96 9.83
C ALA A 48 9.99 3.47 11.26
N THR A 49 11.15 3.13 11.84
CA THR A 49 11.61 3.58 13.18
C THR A 49 10.69 3.19 14.36
N VAL A 50 9.85 2.17 14.18
CA VAL A 50 9.04 1.63 15.28
C VAL A 50 9.95 0.93 16.30
N SER A 51 9.75 1.22 17.58
CA SER A 51 10.58 0.65 18.64
C SER A 51 10.52 -0.89 18.67
N ARG A 52 11.67 -1.53 18.91
CA ARG A 52 11.78 -3.00 19.01
C ARG A 52 10.85 -3.59 20.09
N ALA A 53 10.64 -2.84 21.18
CA ALA A 53 9.71 -3.22 22.24
C ALA A 53 8.27 -3.31 21.72
N LYS A 54 7.85 -2.35 20.88
CA LYS A 54 6.53 -2.36 20.26
C LYS A 54 6.38 -3.49 19.25
N VAL A 55 7.37 -3.72 18.40
CA VAL A 55 7.37 -4.85 17.45
C VAL A 55 7.25 -6.18 18.19
N SER A 56 8.05 -6.36 19.25
CA SER A 56 7.99 -7.57 20.08
C SER A 56 6.62 -7.75 20.76
N LYS A 57 5.99 -6.65 21.19
CA LYS A 57 4.64 -6.68 21.77
C LYS A 57 3.60 -7.10 20.73
N LEU A 58 3.64 -6.54 19.53
CA LEU A 58 2.70 -6.89 18.44
C LEU A 58 2.86 -8.34 18.01
N ARG A 59 4.10 -8.84 17.92
CA ARG A 59 4.37 -10.24 17.60
C ARG A 59 3.78 -11.21 18.63
N ARG A 60 3.81 -10.84 19.91
CA ARG A 60 3.19 -11.64 20.99
C ARG A 60 1.67 -11.52 21.02
N GLN A 61 1.15 -10.35 20.64
CA GLN A 61 -0.29 -10.08 20.64
C GLN A 61 -1.01 -10.74 19.45
N TYR A 62 -0.33 -10.86 18.32
CA TYR A 62 -0.85 -11.43 17.07
C TYR A 62 0.11 -12.49 16.50
N PRO A 63 0.32 -13.62 17.21
CA PRO A 63 1.30 -14.62 16.79
C PRO A 63 0.92 -15.30 15.45
N ASP A 64 -0.36 -15.55 15.24
CA ASP A 64 -0.87 -16.25 14.06
C ASP A 64 -1.44 -15.32 12.98
N ASN A 65 -1.61 -14.03 13.31
CA ASN A 65 -2.26 -13.06 12.43
C ASN A 65 -1.31 -11.92 12.06
N ARG A 66 -0.42 -12.19 11.09
CA ARG A 66 0.60 -11.23 10.63
C ARG A 66 0.00 -10.00 9.95
N ASP A 67 -1.16 -10.16 9.31
CA ASP A 67 -1.89 -9.06 8.67
C ASP A 67 -2.33 -8.03 9.75
N GLU A 68 -2.98 -8.51 10.81
CA GLU A 68 -3.38 -7.67 11.94
C GLU A 68 -2.16 -7.08 12.67
N ALA A 69 -1.08 -7.85 12.83
CA ALA A 69 0.17 -7.35 13.43
C ALA A 69 0.75 -6.18 12.62
N ALA A 70 0.79 -6.31 11.29
CA ALA A 70 1.27 -5.28 10.38
C ALA A 70 0.35 -4.05 10.38
N PHE A 71 -0.98 -4.26 10.39
CA PHE A 71 -1.95 -3.18 10.45
C PHE A 71 -1.81 -2.37 11.74
N GLN A 72 -1.75 -3.04 12.89
CA GLN A 72 -1.59 -2.37 14.19
C GLN A 72 -0.24 -1.67 14.31
N MET A 73 0.81 -2.22 13.70
CA MET A 73 2.11 -1.56 13.58
C MET A 73 2.00 -0.25 12.81
N LEU A 74 1.37 -0.27 11.63
CA LEU A 74 1.17 0.90 10.78
C LEU A 74 0.28 1.97 11.43
N VAL A 75 -0.78 1.54 12.13
CA VAL A 75 -1.65 2.44 12.92
C VAL A 75 -0.83 3.14 14.00
N HIS A 76 -0.01 2.39 14.73
CA HIS A 76 0.83 2.95 15.78
C HIS A 76 1.90 3.91 15.23
N TRP A 77 2.56 3.53 14.13
CA TRP A 77 3.52 4.39 13.44
C TRP A 77 2.85 5.70 13.02
N ARG A 78 1.67 5.65 12.37
CA ARG A 78 0.91 6.84 11.98
C ARG A 78 0.60 7.75 13.16
N SER A 79 0.18 7.17 14.30
CA SER A 79 -0.08 7.93 15.52
C SER A 79 1.17 8.55 16.15
N SER A 80 2.36 8.05 15.81
CA SER A 80 3.64 8.55 16.31
C SER A 80 4.23 9.66 15.43
N GLN A 81 3.64 9.93 14.26
CA GLN A 81 4.11 10.94 13.33
C GLN A 81 3.82 12.37 13.84
N ALA A 82 4.78 13.27 13.65
CA ALA A 82 4.61 14.68 13.99
C ALA A 82 3.56 15.34 13.08
N LYS A 83 2.80 16.30 13.62
CA LYS A 83 1.84 17.10 12.84
C LYS A 83 2.60 17.90 11.78
N GLY A 84 2.20 17.76 10.51
CA GLY A 84 2.85 18.43 9.38
C GLY A 84 4.00 17.63 8.73
N ASN A 85 4.35 16.45 9.24
CA ASN A 85 5.31 15.57 8.56
C ASN A 85 4.68 14.90 7.34
N ASP A 86 5.47 14.69 6.28
CA ASP A 86 5.08 13.93 5.10
C ASP A 86 5.07 12.42 5.39
N ALA A 87 4.10 11.97 6.17
CA ALA A 87 3.95 10.57 6.56
C ALA A 87 3.99 9.62 5.34
N PHE A 88 3.35 10.00 4.23
CA PHE A 88 3.42 9.22 3.00
C PHE A 88 4.84 9.03 2.45
N ARG A 89 5.67 10.07 2.53
CA ARG A 89 7.06 10.01 2.03
C ARG A 89 7.93 9.19 2.96
N ASP A 90 7.78 9.40 4.26
CA ASP A 90 8.49 8.63 5.30
C ASP A 90 8.20 7.13 5.17
N LEU A 91 6.92 6.77 5.01
CA LEU A 91 6.52 5.39 4.81
C LEU A 91 6.98 4.81 3.47
N ALA A 92 6.92 5.61 2.39
CA ALA A 92 7.44 5.19 1.09
C ALA A 92 8.93 4.88 1.17
N THR A 93 9.73 5.73 1.81
CA THR A 93 11.16 5.51 2.01
C THR A 93 11.46 4.26 2.86
N ALA A 94 10.66 4.02 3.91
CA ALA A 94 10.77 2.79 4.70
C ALA A 94 10.46 1.54 3.86
N LEU A 95 9.42 1.61 3.01
CA LEU A 95 9.04 0.53 2.09
C LEU A 95 10.13 0.27 1.03
N GLU A 96 10.69 1.32 0.43
CA GLU A 96 11.79 1.21 -0.54
C GLU A 96 13.02 0.55 0.07
N SER A 97 13.36 0.92 1.32
CA SER A 97 14.49 0.33 2.06
C SER A 97 14.31 -1.18 2.33
N CYS A 98 13.06 -1.65 2.38
CA CYS A 98 12.72 -3.06 2.53
C CYS A 98 12.45 -3.78 1.20
N GLY A 99 12.70 -3.13 0.05
CA GLY A 99 12.51 -3.71 -1.28
C GLY A 99 11.11 -3.54 -1.89
N PHE A 100 10.16 -2.94 -1.17
CA PHE A 100 8.79 -2.72 -1.61
C PHE A 100 8.64 -1.46 -2.49
N ASN A 101 9.56 -1.25 -3.44
CA ASN A 101 9.63 -0.07 -4.30
C ASN A 101 8.35 0.17 -5.12
N SER A 102 7.75 -0.90 -5.65
CA SER A 102 6.49 -0.82 -6.39
C SER A 102 5.34 -0.33 -5.50
N VAL A 103 5.28 -0.80 -4.25
CA VAL A 103 4.26 -0.41 -3.28
C VAL A 103 4.44 1.05 -2.86
N ALA A 104 5.68 1.48 -2.62
CA ALA A 104 6.02 2.86 -2.30
C ALA A 104 5.60 3.83 -3.42
N LYS A 105 5.88 3.50 -4.68
CA LYS A 105 5.46 4.29 -5.84
C LYS A 105 3.94 4.38 -5.97
N VAL A 106 3.22 3.26 -5.76
CA VAL A 106 1.75 3.25 -5.77
C VAL A 106 1.19 4.10 -4.63
N LEU A 107 1.80 4.03 -3.45
CA LEU A 107 1.41 4.82 -2.28
C LEU A 107 1.57 6.33 -2.55
N LEU A 108 2.69 6.75 -3.14
CA LEU A 108 2.92 8.16 -3.50
C LEU A 108 1.99 8.62 -4.63
N ARG A 109 1.79 7.84 -5.69
CA ARG A 109 0.79 8.18 -6.73
C ARG A 109 -0.61 8.32 -6.14
N ARG A 110 -1.01 7.44 -5.22
CA ARG A 110 -2.31 7.53 -4.54
C ARG A 110 -2.44 8.80 -3.70
N LYS A 111 -1.36 9.27 -3.05
CA LYS A 111 -1.30 10.57 -2.37
C LYS A 111 -1.54 11.71 -3.37
N GLU A 112 -0.80 11.71 -4.49
CA GLU A 112 -0.84 12.79 -5.50
C GLU A 112 -2.18 12.84 -6.24
N SER A 113 -2.78 11.69 -6.54
CA SER A 113 -4.07 11.63 -7.24
C SER A 113 -5.26 11.95 -6.34
N GLY A 114 -5.08 12.07 -5.01
CA GLY A 114 -6.20 12.23 -4.06
C GLY A 114 -7.19 11.06 -4.05
N LEU A 115 -6.87 9.95 -4.72
CA LEU A 115 -7.75 8.80 -4.98
C LEU A 115 -7.85 7.83 -3.81
N LEU A 116 -7.55 8.25 -2.58
CA LEU A 116 -7.65 7.39 -1.39
C LEU A 116 -9.07 6.88 -1.09
N LEU A 117 -10.06 7.35 -1.87
CA LEU A 117 -11.46 6.93 -1.82
C LEU A 117 -11.81 5.80 -2.81
N ARG A 118 -10.99 5.54 -3.85
CA ARG A 118 -11.32 4.52 -4.86
C ARG A 118 -10.61 3.22 -4.48
N SER A 119 -11.37 2.36 -3.82
CA SER A 119 -11.08 0.93 -3.63
C SER A 119 -10.35 0.34 -4.85
N PRO A 120 -9.36 -0.56 -4.64
CA PRO A 120 -8.67 -1.26 -5.73
C PRO A 120 -9.64 -2.28 -6.33
N SER A 121 -10.60 -1.80 -7.11
CA SER A 121 -11.49 -2.62 -7.91
C SER A 121 -11.28 -2.19 -9.35
N LEU A 122 -10.62 -3.08 -10.09
CA LEU A 122 -10.37 -3.07 -11.53
C LEU A 122 -9.48 -1.95 -12.10
N MET A 123 -8.77 -2.35 -13.17
CA MET A 123 -7.93 -1.59 -14.12
C MET A 123 -6.43 -1.68 -13.78
N GLU A 124 -5.57 -2.36 -14.54
CA GLU A 124 -5.65 -2.87 -15.92
C GLU A 124 -4.86 -4.17 -16.05
N THR A 125 -5.55 -5.21 -16.50
CA THR A 125 -5.00 -6.23 -17.38
C THR A 125 -4.53 -5.55 -18.66
N GLU A 126 -3.29 -5.82 -19.04
CA GLU A 126 -2.83 -5.83 -20.44
C GLU A 126 -2.88 -4.50 -21.22
N SER A 127 -1.73 -3.83 -21.33
CA SER A 127 -1.30 -3.20 -22.58
C SER A 127 0.17 -2.78 -22.55
N LYS A 128 1.00 -3.57 -23.21
CA LYS A 128 2.17 -3.08 -23.94
C LYS A 128 2.22 -3.85 -25.26
N VAL A 129 1.28 -3.54 -26.14
CA VAL A 129 1.35 -3.92 -27.54
C VAL A 129 2.16 -2.86 -28.31
N ASP A 130 3.07 -3.40 -29.09
CA ASP A 130 3.49 -2.96 -30.42
C ASP A 130 4.49 -1.80 -30.61
N GLY A 131 5.49 -2.08 -31.45
CA GLY A 131 6.12 -1.08 -32.31
C GLY A 131 7.64 -0.88 -32.15
N SER A 132 8.45 -1.76 -32.74
CA SER A 132 9.61 -1.27 -33.50
C SER A 132 10.00 -2.27 -34.61
N PRO A 133 9.78 -1.91 -35.89
CA PRO A 133 10.29 -2.65 -37.03
C PRO A 133 11.77 -2.29 -37.30
N GLU A 134 12.37 -3.05 -38.23
CA GLU A 134 13.34 -2.64 -39.27
C GLU A 134 14.73 -2.10 -38.81
N GLU A 135 15.92 -2.48 -39.31
CA GLU A 135 16.44 -3.37 -40.37
C GLU A 135 17.88 -3.75 -40.00
N GLY A 136 18.44 -4.81 -40.61
CA GLY A 136 19.85 -5.14 -40.46
C GLY A 136 20.26 -6.39 -41.23
N VAL A 137 20.24 -6.27 -42.56
CA VAL A 137 20.76 -7.24 -43.54
C VAL A 137 22.21 -7.65 -43.28
N LEU A 138 22.64 -8.73 -43.96
CA LEU A 138 24.00 -9.29 -44.16
C LEU A 138 24.20 -10.67 -43.49
N GLN A 139 24.69 -11.74 -44.12
CA GLN A 139 25.09 -12.02 -45.50
C GLN A 139 25.31 -13.54 -45.60
N ILE A 140 24.81 -14.12 -46.68
CA ILE A 140 25.18 -15.37 -47.36
C ILE A 140 26.56 -15.96 -46.95
N VAL A 141 26.59 -17.24 -46.56
CA VAL A 141 27.61 -18.22 -47.03
C VAL A 141 27.03 -19.63 -47.10
N HIS A 142 27.09 -20.23 -48.31
CA HIS A 142 27.05 -21.66 -48.54
C HIS A 142 28.23 -22.36 -47.84
N ALA A 143 28.01 -23.57 -47.32
CA ALA A 143 28.95 -24.69 -47.51
C ALA A 143 28.26 -26.01 -47.13
N GLU A 144 28.32 -26.94 -48.07
CA GLU A 144 27.97 -28.35 -47.96
C GLU A 144 28.68 -29.05 -46.79
N SER A 145 28.03 -30.05 -46.19
CA SER A 145 28.69 -31.26 -45.70
C SER A 145 27.67 -32.38 -45.61
N THR A 146 27.76 -33.25 -46.60
CA THR A 146 27.32 -34.64 -46.59
C THR A 146 27.97 -35.39 -45.41
N THR A 147 27.20 -36.22 -44.71
CA THR A 147 27.67 -37.53 -44.22
C THR A 147 26.46 -38.42 -43.95
N ASP A 148 26.26 -39.32 -44.91
CA ASP A 148 25.61 -40.62 -44.79
C ASP A 148 26.39 -41.50 -43.79
N THR A 149 25.71 -42.19 -42.87
CA THR A 149 26.10 -43.48 -42.21
C THR A 149 25.01 -43.86 -41.20
N ASP A 150 24.10 -44.76 -41.56
CA ASP A 150 23.94 -46.15 -41.06
C ASP A 150 22.61 -46.74 -41.56
#